data_AF-D8MXA9-F1
#
_entry.id   AF-D8MXA9-F1
#
_cell.length_a   1.000
_cell.length_b   1.000
_cell.length_c   1.000
_cell.angle_alpha   90.00
_cell.angle_beta   90.00
_cell.angle_gamma   90.00
#
_symmetry.space_group_name_H-M   'P 1'
#
loop_
_entity.id
_entity.type
_entity.pdbx_description
1 polymer ?
#
loop_
_entity_poly.entity_id
_entity_poly.type
_entity_poly.pdbx_seq_one_letter_code
_entity_poly.pdbx_strand_id
1 'polypeptide(L)'
;MKKLIPLAAYAVFVITSLCGCAVTPPPGQKTAQPEKLVIKPIYGPPQIIYRIDENRYITLEDYTNCDNGSIYYHNDRNQIKSKLWFLSRGTINYKGKFIWAAKNDDMLAIPLVRGDNDACGDSLRGCAHSILSVSHDGGRTFGKIRFSASNSSGSKEYTIVVTDDAIYIKSDRYTADKYAINSAGEYYNVRQAWIQDEFYKGMLKFGVPEDVLEKTNPLGYSFIRLKEKHHYSDSQIDEVNIKADALFNRLNNSPTLEKLPKDILDISISNKFLCNVNLIPTKPIIQG
;
A
#
# COMPACT_ATOMS: atom_id res chain seq x y z
N MET A 1 61.08 -37.95 25.42
CA MET A 1 60.86 -39.38 25.76
C MET A 1 59.73 -39.48 26.76
N LYS A 2 58.73 -40.31 26.42
CA LYS A 2 57.74 -41.00 27.29
C LYS A 2 56.73 -40.11 28.04
N LYS A 3 55.42 -40.14 27.69
CA LYS A 3 54.40 -41.20 27.91
C LYS A 3 54.10 -41.36 29.43
N LEU A 4 52.90 -41.58 29.98
CA LEU A 4 51.51 -41.83 29.54
C LEU A 4 50.66 -41.90 30.87
N ILE A 5 49.49 -41.23 30.92
CA ILE A 5 48.14 -41.62 31.46
C ILE A 5 47.99 -42.19 32.94
N PRO A 6 46.78 -42.58 33.45
CA PRO A 6 45.91 -41.85 34.42
C PRO A 6 45.53 -42.64 35.72
N LEU A 7 44.73 -42.01 36.61
CA LEU A 7 43.78 -42.64 37.56
C LEU A 7 42.61 -41.63 37.75
N ALA A 8 41.40 -41.81 37.21
CA ALA A 8 40.30 -42.74 37.51
C ALA A 8 39.50 -42.41 38.78
N ALA A 9 38.16 -42.57 38.66
CA ALA A 9 37.08 -42.58 39.67
C ALA A 9 36.43 -41.22 40.04
N TYR A 10 35.10 -41.06 40.10
CA TYR A 10 33.91 -41.83 39.67
C TYR A 10 32.72 -40.83 39.80
N ALA A 11 31.93 -40.61 38.75
CA ALA A 11 30.62 -39.94 38.86
C ALA A 11 29.55 -40.97 38.48
N VAL A 12 28.72 -41.33 39.46
CA VAL A 12 27.60 -42.25 39.29
C VAL A 12 26.40 -41.44 38.80
N PHE A 13 26.00 -41.64 37.55
CA PHE A 13 24.67 -41.32 37.06
C PHE A 13 23.97 -42.62 36.67
N VAL A 14 22.92 -42.96 37.41
CA VAL A 14 22.04 -44.09 37.14
C VAL A 14 21.13 -43.70 35.97
N ILE A 15 21.29 -44.39 34.83
CA ILE A 15 20.41 -44.31 33.67
C ILE A 15 19.48 -45.52 33.73
N THR A 16 18.19 -45.31 33.95
CA THR A 16 17.17 -46.34 33.76
C THR A 16 16.75 -46.40 32.30
N SER A 17 17.04 -47.55 31.70
CA SER A 17 16.66 -48.03 30.38
C SER A 17 15.14 -48.18 30.22
N LEU A 18 14.61 -47.74 29.07
CA LEU A 18 13.37 -48.27 28.47
C LEU A 18 13.65 -48.56 26.99
N CYS A 19 13.79 -49.85 26.69
CA CYS A 19 13.80 -50.42 25.35
C CYS A 19 12.44 -50.22 24.66
N GLY A 20 12.42 -49.48 23.55
CA GLY A 20 11.40 -49.60 22.51
C GLY A 20 12.07 -50.14 21.25
N CYS A 21 11.82 -51.41 20.93
CA CYS A 21 12.40 -52.08 19.76
C CYS A 21 11.91 -51.43 18.46
N ALA A 22 12.84 -50.86 17.68
CA ALA A 22 12.59 -50.48 16.30
C ALA A 22 12.41 -51.74 15.46
N VAL A 23 11.19 -51.98 14.98
CA VAL A 23 10.91 -52.98 13.95
C VAL A 23 11.45 -52.44 12.63
N THR A 24 12.49 -53.06 12.09
CA THR A 24 12.96 -52.76 10.74
C THR A 24 11.92 -53.27 9.73
N PRO A 25 11.49 -52.44 8.75
CA PRO A 25 10.58 -52.92 7.73
C PRO A 25 11.29 -53.96 6.83
N PRO A 26 10.57 -54.98 6.35
CA PRO A 26 11.14 -56.03 5.51
C PRO A 26 11.62 -55.47 4.15
N PRO A 27 12.66 -56.06 3.54
CA PRO A 27 13.22 -55.57 2.30
C PRO A 27 12.27 -55.88 1.14
N GLY A 28 11.63 -54.85 0.58
CA GLY A 28 10.81 -55.03 -0.63
C GLY A 28 9.60 -54.12 -0.83
N GLN A 29 9.35 -53.10 0.00
CA GLN A 29 8.27 -52.15 -0.25
C GLN A 29 8.82 -50.76 -0.61
N LYS A 30 8.85 -50.45 -1.91
CA LYS A 30 8.82 -49.06 -2.37
C LYS A 30 7.51 -48.46 -1.87
N THR A 31 7.55 -47.69 -0.80
CA THR A 31 6.49 -46.74 -0.47
C THR A 31 6.46 -45.71 -1.60
N ALA A 32 5.61 -45.95 -2.60
CA ALA A 32 5.20 -44.92 -3.52
C ALA A 32 4.54 -43.82 -2.68
N GLN A 33 5.28 -42.76 -2.39
CA GLN A 33 4.66 -41.50 -1.98
C GLN A 33 3.64 -41.16 -3.08
N PRO A 34 2.39 -40.84 -2.74
CA PRO A 34 1.47 -40.31 -3.73
C PRO A 34 2.13 -39.03 -4.27
N GLU A 35 2.55 -39.09 -5.53
CA GLU A 35 3.03 -37.94 -6.28
C GLU A 35 1.90 -36.92 -6.20
N LYS A 36 2.12 -35.88 -5.38
CA LYS A 36 1.18 -34.78 -5.26
C LYS A 36 1.16 -34.10 -6.62
N LEU A 37 0.20 -34.50 -7.47
CA LEU A 37 -0.01 -33.90 -8.78
C LEU A 37 -0.11 -32.38 -8.59
N VAL A 38 0.97 -31.68 -8.90
CA VAL A 38 0.99 -30.23 -8.91
C VAL A 38 0.23 -29.83 -10.16
N ILE A 39 -1.10 -29.72 -10.04
CA ILE A 39 -1.94 -29.19 -11.11
C ILE A 39 -1.50 -27.74 -11.30
N LYS A 40 -0.73 -27.48 -12.37
CA LYS A 40 -0.38 -26.12 -12.77
C LYS A 40 -1.69 -25.37 -13.05
N PRO A 41 -1.87 -24.14 -12.53
CA PRO A 41 -3.05 -23.36 -12.83
C PRO A 41 -3.17 -23.17 -14.34
N ILE A 42 -4.36 -23.42 -14.88
CA ILE A 42 -4.68 -22.98 -16.24
C ILE A 42 -5.00 -21.50 -16.13
N TYR A 43 -4.28 -20.68 -16.88
CA TYR A 43 -4.48 -19.24 -16.90
C TYR A 43 -5.30 -18.84 -18.13
N GLY A 44 -6.18 -17.86 -17.95
CA GLY A 44 -6.90 -17.26 -19.07
C GLY A 44 -5.96 -16.43 -19.96
N PRO A 45 -6.33 -16.16 -21.21
CA PRO A 45 -5.57 -15.28 -22.08
C PRO A 45 -5.57 -13.84 -21.53
N PRO A 46 -4.49 -13.05 -21.72
CA PRO A 46 -4.45 -11.64 -21.35
C PRO A 46 -5.69 -10.89 -21.82
N GLN A 47 -6.29 -10.08 -20.94
CA GLN A 47 -7.45 -9.27 -21.29
C GLN A 47 -7.29 -7.83 -20.80
N ILE A 48 -7.70 -6.86 -21.62
CA ILE A 48 -7.70 -5.45 -21.26
C ILE A 48 -8.87 -5.20 -20.30
N ILE A 49 -8.56 -4.83 -19.06
CA ILE A 49 -9.57 -4.58 -18.02
C ILE A 49 -9.88 -3.09 -17.83
N TYR A 50 -9.03 -2.22 -18.36
CA TYR A 50 -9.25 -0.78 -18.39
C TYR A 50 -8.43 -0.17 -19.51
N ARG A 51 -9.04 0.75 -20.27
CA ARG A 51 -8.37 1.48 -21.34
C ARG A 51 -8.39 2.96 -21.00
N ILE A 52 -7.20 3.56 -20.93
CA ILE A 52 -7.01 4.99 -20.73
C ILE A 52 -7.18 5.69 -22.08
N ASP A 53 -6.47 5.21 -23.10
CA ASP A 53 -6.58 5.63 -24.50
C ASP A 53 -6.12 4.51 -25.46
N GLU A 54 -5.85 4.86 -26.72
CA GLU A 54 -5.39 3.92 -27.74
C GLU A 54 -4.10 3.17 -27.33
N ASN A 55 -3.14 3.87 -26.74
CA ASN A 55 -1.81 3.32 -26.46
C ASN A 55 -1.66 2.89 -24.99
N ARG A 56 -2.44 3.47 -24.08
CA ARG A 56 -2.32 3.24 -22.64
C ARG A 56 -3.49 2.42 -22.10
N TYR A 57 -3.19 1.28 -21.50
CA TYR A 57 -4.22 0.37 -20.98
C TYR A 57 -3.67 -0.53 -19.88
N ILE A 58 -4.59 -1.22 -19.19
CA ILE A 58 -4.30 -2.12 -18.09
C ILE A 58 -4.84 -3.50 -18.45
N THR A 59 -4.00 -4.52 -18.28
CA THR A 59 -4.37 -5.92 -18.53
C THR A 59 -4.45 -6.73 -17.26
N LEU A 60 -5.31 -7.74 -17.29
CA LEU A 60 -5.33 -8.88 -16.38
C LEU A 60 -4.63 -10.05 -17.07
N GLU A 61 -3.60 -10.57 -16.44
CA GLU A 61 -2.75 -11.68 -16.93
C GLU A 61 -2.52 -12.69 -15.80
N ASP A 62 -2.04 -13.89 -16.13
CA ASP A 62 -1.73 -14.95 -15.16
C ASP A 62 -2.89 -15.23 -14.17
N TYR A 63 -4.14 -15.20 -14.66
CA TYR A 63 -5.33 -15.24 -13.83
C TYR A 63 -6.11 -16.55 -13.93
N THR A 64 -6.66 -16.99 -12.81
CA THR A 64 -7.59 -18.12 -12.75
C THR A 64 -9.05 -17.69 -12.62
N ASN A 65 -9.27 -16.44 -12.18
CA ASN A 65 -10.55 -15.74 -12.15
C ASN A 65 -10.29 -14.23 -12.09
N CYS A 66 -11.34 -13.42 -12.18
CA CYS A 66 -11.20 -11.96 -12.22
C CYS A 66 -10.48 -11.38 -11.00
N ASP A 67 -10.65 -11.98 -9.82
CA ASP A 67 -10.09 -11.47 -8.56
C ASP A 67 -8.72 -12.08 -8.22
N ASN A 68 -8.21 -12.97 -9.06
CA ASN A 68 -6.94 -13.66 -8.84
C ASN A 68 -6.11 -13.68 -10.12
N GLY A 69 -5.42 -12.57 -10.37
CA GLY A 69 -4.44 -12.44 -11.44
C GLY A 69 -3.47 -11.28 -11.23
N SER A 70 -2.43 -11.28 -12.06
CA SER A 70 -1.46 -10.19 -12.16
C SER A 70 -2.05 -9.04 -12.97
N ILE A 71 -1.78 -7.81 -12.54
CA ILE A 71 -2.13 -6.62 -13.31
C ILE A 71 -0.88 -6.04 -13.96
N TYR A 72 -0.98 -5.69 -15.23
CA TYR A 72 0.07 -4.99 -15.96
C TYR A 72 -0.46 -3.68 -16.52
N TYR A 73 0.35 -2.63 -16.43
CA TYR A 73 0.17 -1.40 -17.20
C TYR A 73 0.95 -1.52 -18.52
N HIS A 74 0.35 -1.02 -19.59
CA HIS A 74 0.93 -0.98 -20.93
C HIS A 74 0.90 0.44 -21.49
N ASN A 75 1.98 0.81 -22.17
CA ASN A 75 2.05 1.97 -23.05
C ASN A 75 2.75 1.55 -24.35
N ASP A 76 1.96 1.31 -25.40
CA ASP A 76 2.48 0.79 -26.68
C ASP A 76 3.39 1.81 -27.37
N ARG A 77 3.06 3.11 -27.29
CA ARG A 77 3.87 4.20 -27.87
C ARG A 77 5.28 4.22 -27.30
N ASN A 78 5.41 4.00 -26.00
CA ASN A 78 6.68 4.04 -25.27
C ASN A 78 7.28 2.66 -25.01
N GLN A 79 6.66 1.59 -25.53
CA GLN A 79 7.06 0.20 -25.34
C GLN A 79 7.20 -0.21 -23.86
N ILE A 80 6.30 0.29 -23.01
CA ILE A 80 6.30 0.01 -21.57
C ILE A 80 5.32 -1.12 -21.28
N LYS A 81 5.80 -2.15 -20.55
CA LYS A 81 4.96 -3.13 -19.86
C LYS A 81 5.45 -3.25 -18.42
N SER A 82 4.62 -2.81 -17.49
CA SER A 82 4.97 -2.77 -16.06
C SER A 82 4.04 -3.62 -15.23
N LYS A 83 4.59 -4.62 -14.55
CA LYS A 83 3.84 -5.42 -13.58
C LYS A 83 3.56 -4.59 -12.35
N LEU A 84 2.30 -4.50 -11.97
CA LEU A 84 1.91 -3.89 -10.70
C LEU A 84 2.12 -4.90 -9.58
N TRP A 85 2.55 -4.41 -8.41
CA TRP A 85 2.92 -5.27 -7.27
C TRP A 85 1.72 -5.94 -6.58
N PHE A 86 0.50 -5.69 -7.04
CA PHE A 86 -0.75 -6.12 -6.42
C PHE A 86 -1.62 -6.95 -7.38
N LEU A 87 -2.49 -7.76 -6.78
CA LEU A 87 -3.45 -8.59 -7.50
C LEU A 87 -4.70 -7.81 -7.93
N SER A 88 -5.35 -8.34 -8.97
CA SER A 88 -6.53 -7.78 -9.63
C SER A 88 -7.72 -7.47 -8.73
N ARG A 89 -7.95 -8.26 -7.66
CA ARG A 89 -9.02 -8.03 -6.68
C ARG A 89 -9.05 -6.59 -6.19
N GLY A 90 -7.88 -6.03 -5.87
CA GLY A 90 -7.78 -4.67 -5.33
C GLY A 90 -8.36 -3.62 -6.30
N THR A 91 -7.98 -3.74 -7.57
CA THR A 91 -8.40 -2.79 -8.60
C THR A 91 -9.87 -2.91 -8.94
N ILE A 92 -10.36 -4.14 -9.10
CA ILE A 92 -11.76 -4.41 -9.47
C ILE A 92 -12.74 -4.00 -8.37
N ASN A 93 -12.28 -3.97 -7.12
CA ASN A 93 -13.07 -3.53 -5.96
C ASN A 93 -13.30 -2.02 -5.91
N TYR A 94 -12.55 -1.19 -6.64
CA TYR A 94 -12.84 0.24 -6.65
C TYR A 94 -14.17 0.51 -7.38
N LYS A 95 -15.12 1.14 -6.69
CA LYS A 95 -16.47 1.47 -7.19
C LYS A 95 -16.76 2.97 -7.27
N GLY A 96 -15.77 3.81 -6.94
CA GLY A 96 -15.88 5.26 -7.05
C GLY A 96 -15.76 5.77 -8.48
N LYS A 97 -15.71 7.10 -8.62
CA LYS A 97 -15.48 7.78 -9.91
C LYS A 97 -13.98 7.92 -10.15
N PHE A 98 -13.52 7.47 -11.31
CA PHE A 98 -12.12 7.55 -11.69
C PHE A 98 -12.00 8.31 -13.00
N ILE A 99 -11.48 9.54 -12.94
CA ILE A 99 -11.40 10.48 -14.08
C ILE A 99 -9.94 10.65 -14.49
N TRP A 100 -9.63 10.27 -15.72
CA TRP A 100 -8.32 10.49 -16.32
C TRP A 100 -8.36 11.75 -17.19
N ALA A 101 -7.89 12.87 -16.65
CA ALA A 101 -7.84 14.15 -17.34
C ALA A 101 -6.42 14.56 -17.79
N ALA A 102 -5.41 13.81 -17.35
CA ALA A 102 -4.03 13.99 -17.80
C ALA A 102 -3.91 13.72 -19.30
N LYS A 103 -3.35 14.69 -20.02
CA LYS A 103 -3.02 14.65 -21.44
C LYS A 103 -1.61 14.13 -21.66
N ASN A 104 -0.71 14.29 -20.68
CA ASN A 104 0.61 13.70 -20.73
C ASN A 104 0.56 12.18 -20.51
N ASP A 105 1.63 11.51 -20.94
CA ASP A 105 1.77 10.06 -20.79
C ASP A 105 2.29 9.66 -19.41
N ASP A 106 2.81 10.63 -18.64
CA ASP A 106 3.59 10.40 -17.42
C ASP A 106 2.74 10.12 -16.19
N MET A 107 1.60 10.82 -16.08
CA MET A 107 0.75 10.79 -14.90
C MET A 107 -0.20 9.61 -14.94
N LEU A 108 0.03 8.64 -14.05
CA LEU A 108 -0.82 7.46 -13.91
C LEU A 108 -1.31 7.29 -12.47
N ALA A 109 -2.54 6.82 -12.31
CA ALA A 109 -3.05 6.37 -11.02
C ALA A 109 -3.91 5.12 -11.19
N ILE A 110 -3.80 4.17 -10.26
CA ILE A 110 -4.56 2.92 -10.28
C ILE A 110 -5.03 2.62 -8.85
N PRO A 111 -6.34 2.65 -8.57
CA PRO A 111 -6.84 2.46 -7.22
C PRO A 111 -6.80 0.97 -6.82
N LEU A 112 -6.53 0.71 -5.55
CA LEU A 112 -6.55 -0.60 -4.91
C LEU A 112 -7.41 -0.50 -3.66
N VAL A 113 -8.53 -1.20 -3.67
CA VAL A 113 -9.50 -1.21 -2.58
C VAL A 113 -9.73 -2.64 -2.09
N ARG A 114 -9.88 -2.77 -0.79
CA ARG A 114 -10.27 -4.03 -0.16
C ARG A 114 -11.72 -4.40 -0.50
N GLY A 115 -12.06 -5.67 -0.64
CA GLY A 115 -13.46 -6.11 -0.81
C GLY A 115 -14.28 -5.95 0.48
N ASP A 116 -15.61 -5.97 0.35
CA ASP A 116 -16.52 -5.73 1.49
C ASP A 116 -16.41 -6.79 2.59
N ASN A 117 -16.13 -8.04 2.20
CA ASN A 117 -16.02 -9.19 3.11
C ASN A 117 -14.57 -9.65 3.31
N ASP A 118 -13.59 -8.89 2.84
CA ASP A 118 -12.19 -9.27 2.96
C ASP A 118 -11.75 -9.10 4.42
N ALA A 119 -11.15 -10.16 4.98
CA ALA A 119 -10.62 -10.12 6.33
C ALA A 119 -9.66 -8.93 6.52
N CYS A 120 -9.83 -8.29 7.67
CA CYS A 120 -8.97 -7.24 8.17
C CYS A 120 -7.63 -7.85 8.61
N GLY A 121 -6.71 -8.09 7.67
CA GLY A 121 -5.45 -8.77 7.98
C GLY A 121 -4.40 -8.78 6.89
N ASP A 122 -4.64 -8.14 5.74
CA ASP A 122 -3.59 -7.92 4.74
C ASP A 122 -2.63 -6.85 5.28
N SER A 123 -1.39 -7.26 5.57
CA SER A 123 -0.31 -6.37 6.03
C SER A 123 -0.07 -5.15 5.14
N LEU A 124 -0.47 -5.23 3.86
CA LEU A 124 -0.35 -4.14 2.89
C LEU A 124 -1.55 -3.18 2.91
N ARG A 125 -2.72 -3.61 3.40
CA ARG A 125 -4.01 -2.92 3.29
C ARG A 125 -4.74 -2.90 4.64
N GLY A 126 -4.07 -2.37 5.67
CA GLY A 126 -4.67 -2.19 7.00
C GLY A 126 -6.12 -1.68 6.89
N CYS A 127 -6.99 -2.13 7.79
CA CYS A 127 -8.46 -1.99 7.71
C CYS A 127 -9.01 -0.60 7.33
N ALA A 128 -8.23 0.45 7.56
CA ALA A 128 -8.62 1.84 7.41
C ALA A 128 -8.21 2.49 6.08
N HIS A 129 -7.35 1.86 5.25
CA HIS A 129 -6.78 2.53 4.09
C HIS A 129 -6.79 1.70 2.82
N SER A 130 -7.23 2.35 1.74
CA SER A 130 -7.00 1.95 0.36
C SER A 130 -5.73 2.60 -0.18
N ILE A 131 -5.20 2.05 -1.26
CA ILE A 131 -3.95 2.52 -1.88
C ILE A 131 -4.23 2.97 -3.30
N LEU A 132 -3.61 4.07 -3.71
CA LEU A 132 -3.53 4.50 -5.09
C LEU A 132 -2.10 4.25 -5.55
N SER A 133 -1.91 3.33 -6.49
CA SER A 133 -0.61 3.11 -7.15
C SER A 133 -0.41 4.20 -8.18
N VAL A 134 0.64 5.00 -8.04
CA VAL A 134 0.82 6.22 -8.83
C VAL A 134 2.17 6.25 -9.53
N SER A 135 2.21 6.81 -10.73
CA SER A 135 3.43 7.03 -11.51
C SER A 135 3.44 8.46 -12.02
N HIS A 136 4.65 9.01 -12.19
CA HIS A 136 4.90 10.29 -12.85
C HIS A 136 6.03 10.16 -13.89
N ASP A 137 6.35 8.93 -14.29
CA ASP A 137 7.45 8.58 -15.20
C ASP A 137 6.99 7.68 -16.36
N GLY A 138 5.70 7.77 -16.70
CA GLY A 138 5.08 7.04 -17.80
C GLY A 138 4.79 5.58 -17.46
N GLY A 139 4.77 5.23 -16.18
CA GLY A 139 4.53 3.88 -15.70
C GLY A 139 5.77 3.00 -15.63
N ARG A 140 6.98 3.58 -15.62
CA ARG A 140 8.22 2.82 -15.40
C ARG A 140 8.36 2.41 -13.94
N THR A 141 8.01 3.32 -13.03
CA THR A 141 7.98 3.06 -11.60
C THR A 141 6.64 3.47 -11.00
N PHE A 142 6.27 2.83 -9.88
CA PHE A 142 5.04 3.11 -9.17
C PHE A 142 5.29 3.35 -7.69
N GLY A 143 4.87 4.52 -7.21
CA GLY A 143 4.74 4.86 -5.80
C GLY A 143 3.34 4.53 -5.25
N LYS A 144 3.08 4.98 -4.03
CA LYS A 144 1.79 4.75 -3.36
C LYS A 144 1.30 6.00 -2.63
N ILE A 145 0.01 6.29 -2.77
CA ILE A 145 -0.75 7.24 -1.95
C ILE A 145 -1.78 6.46 -1.15
N ARG A 146 -1.97 6.77 0.13
CA ARG A 146 -3.04 6.18 0.95
C ARG A 146 -4.28 7.07 0.91
N PHE A 147 -5.46 6.46 0.86
CA PHE A 147 -6.73 7.15 1.01
C PHE A 147 -7.71 6.33 1.84
N SER A 148 -8.73 6.98 2.41
CA SER A 148 -9.50 6.43 3.54
C SER A 148 -10.71 5.57 3.16
N ALA A 149 -10.78 5.07 1.92
CA ALA A 149 -11.80 4.09 1.59
C ALA A 149 -11.50 2.77 2.33
N SER A 150 -12.44 2.32 3.16
CA SER A 150 -12.26 1.13 4.01
C SER A 150 -12.51 -0.19 3.27
N ASN A 151 -13.35 -0.16 2.22
CA ASN A 151 -13.71 -1.29 1.38
C ASN A 151 -14.35 -0.84 0.04
N SER A 152 -14.73 -1.81 -0.77
CA SER A 152 -15.37 -1.66 -2.09
C SER A 152 -16.59 -0.74 -2.01
N SER A 153 -17.50 -0.98 -1.08
CA SER A 153 -18.70 -0.16 -0.90
C SER A 153 -18.37 1.28 -0.46
N GLY A 154 -17.43 1.45 0.46
CA GLY A 154 -16.96 2.77 0.91
C GLY A 154 -16.26 3.56 -0.18
N SER A 155 -15.64 2.89 -1.17
CA SER A 155 -14.99 3.57 -2.29
C SER A 155 -15.95 4.30 -3.24
N LYS A 156 -17.26 4.02 -3.20
CA LYS A 156 -18.28 4.70 -4.02
C LYS A 156 -18.34 6.20 -3.78
N GLU A 157 -18.02 6.63 -2.57
CA GLU A 157 -18.01 8.04 -2.16
C GLU A 157 -16.79 8.81 -2.69
N TYR A 158 -15.84 8.12 -3.32
CA TYR A 158 -14.58 8.70 -3.74
C TYR A 158 -14.61 9.06 -5.23
N THR A 159 -14.09 10.24 -5.55
CA THR A 159 -13.73 10.66 -6.89
C THR A 159 -12.22 10.88 -6.93
N ILE A 160 -11.53 10.15 -7.79
CA ILE A 160 -10.10 10.34 -8.04
C ILE A 160 -9.94 10.96 -9.42
N VAL A 161 -9.18 12.05 -9.49
CA VAL A 161 -8.92 12.78 -10.73
C VAL A 161 -7.42 12.83 -10.95
N VAL A 162 -6.96 12.34 -12.10
CA VAL A 162 -5.57 12.40 -12.54
C VAL A 162 -5.44 13.55 -13.54
N THR A 163 -4.55 14.50 -13.27
CA THR A 163 -4.25 15.65 -14.13
C THR A 163 -2.78 15.67 -14.52
N ASP A 164 -2.35 16.61 -15.37
CA ASP A 164 -0.98 16.66 -15.87
C ASP A 164 0.07 16.96 -14.78
N ASP A 165 -0.32 17.62 -13.68
CA ASP A 165 0.59 18.09 -12.63
C ASP A 165 0.23 17.58 -11.22
N ALA A 166 -0.97 17.02 -11.05
CA ALA A 166 -1.47 16.60 -9.74
C ALA A 166 -2.46 15.44 -9.80
N ILE A 167 -2.64 14.81 -8.64
CA ILE A 167 -3.72 13.85 -8.39
C ILE A 167 -4.61 14.42 -7.30
N TYR A 168 -5.92 14.36 -7.54
CA TYR A 168 -6.92 14.78 -6.58
C TYR A 168 -7.72 13.59 -6.07
N ILE A 169 -7.97 13.56 -4.76
CA ILE A 169 -8.81 12.54 -4.11
C ILE A 169 -9.89 13.28 -3.34
N LYS A 170 -11.13 13.23 -3.83
CA LYS A 170 -12.30 13.81 -3.17
C LYS A 170 -13.15 12.70 -2.57
N SER A 171 -13.67 12.92 -1.37
CA SER A 171 -14.79 12.17 -0.80
C SER A 171 -16.02 13.07 -0.71
N ASP A 172 -17.21 12.50 -0.61
CA ASP A 172 -18.41 13.27 -0.26
C ASP A 172 -18.40 13.77 1.19
N ARG A 173 -17.52 13.21 2.05
CA ARG A 173 -17.41 13.58 3.47
C ARG A 173 -16.43 14.71 3.77
N TYR A 174 -15.50 14.99 2.87
CA TYR A 174 -14.46 16.00 3.08
C TYR A 174 -13.96 16.58 1.75
N THR A 175 -13.35 17.76 1.81
CA THR A 175 -12.84 18.46 0.63
C THR A 175 -11.71 17.69 -0.05
N ALA A 176 -11.44 17.97 -1.32
CA ALA A 176 -10.45 17.21 -2.08
C ALA A 176 -9.03 17.35 -1.47
N ASP A 177 -8.35 16.22 -1.31
CA ASP A 177 -6.90 16.19 -1.14
C ASP A 177 -6.24 16.45 -2.50
N LYS A 178 -5.21 17.31 -2.54
CA LYS A 178 -4.33 17.49 -3.70
C LYS A 178 -2.96 16.88 -3.40
N TYR A 179 -2.52 16.00 -4.28
CA TYR A 179 -1.17 15.45 -4.30
C TYR A 179 -0.41 16.04 -5.47
N ALA A 180 0.67 16.76 -5.17
CA ALA A 180 1.60 17.32 -6.15
C ALA A 180 2.92 16.55 -6.10
N ILE A 181 3.78 16.78 -7.09
CA ILE A 181 5.10 16.16 -7.18
C ILE A 181 6.15 17.17 -6.74
N ASN A 182 7.07 16.78 -5.85
CA ASN A 182 8.19 17.62 -5.44
C ASN A 182 9.36 17.54 -6.45
N SER A 183 10.43 18.31 -6.22
CA SER A 183 11.62 18.30 -7.10
C SER A 183 12.36 16.96 -7.14
N ALA A 184 12.09 16.06 -6.18
CA ALA A 184 12.65 14.70 -6.14
C ALA A 184 11.76 13.67 -6.85
N GLY A 185 10.63 14.07 -7.44
CA GLY A 185 9.69 13.15 -8.09
C GLY A 185 8.74 12.45 -7.10
N GLU A 186 8.65 12.90 -5.86
CA GLU A 186 7.81 12.26 -4.84
C GLU A 186 6.46 12.97 -4.74
N TYR A 187 5.39 12.17 -4.67
CA TYR A 187 4.06 12.69 -4.39
C TYR A 187 3.94 13.10 -2.92
N TYR A 188 3.45 14.33 -2.67
CA TYR A 188 3.17 14.84 -1.33
C TYR A 188 1.78 15.48 -1.27
N ASN A 189 1.11 15.37 -0.12
CA ASN A 189 -0.17 16.05 0.12
C ASN A 189 0.10 17.53 0.38
N VAL A 190 -0.42 18.39 -0.51
CA VAL A 190 -0.15 19.84 -0.49
C VAL A 190 -0.65 20.49 0.80
N ARG A 191 -1.84 20.11 1.26
CA ARG A 191 -2.43 20.66 2.49
C ARG A 191 -1.63 20.24 3.73
N GLN A 192 -1.25 18.97 3.83
CA GLN A 192 -0.46 18.48 4.97
C GLN A 192 0.91 19.16 5.02
N ALA A 193 1.57 19.33 3.87
CA ALA A 193 2.85 20.05 3.80
C ALA A 193 2.71 21.51 4.26
N TRP A 194 1.64 22.19 3.83
CA TRP A 194 1.34 23.56 4.28
C TRP A 194 1.06 23.63 5.79
N ILE A 195 0.20 22.75 6.32
CA ILE A 195 -0.11 22.69 7.76
C ILE A 195 1.19 22.50 8.55
N GLN A 196 2.04 21.60 8.11
CA GLN A 196 3.30 21.30 8.77
C GLN A 196 4.27 22.49 8.78
N ASP A 197 4.42 23.18 7.65
CA ASP A 197 5.27 24.36 7.55
C ASP A 197 4.77 25.53 8.42
N GLU A 198 3.46 25.80 8.39
CA GLU A 198 2.85 26.85 9.23
C GLU A 198 2.86 26.49 10.72
N PHE A 199 2.67 25.20 11.05
CA PHE A 199 2.82 24.71 12.41
C PHE A 199 4.26 24.94 12.90
N TYR A 200 5.24 24.52 12.11
CA TYR A 200 6.67 24.70 12.40
C TYR A 200 7.03 26.17 12.65
N LYS A 201 6.64 27.08 11.76
CA LYS A 201 6.82 28.53 11.92
C LYS A 201 6.14 29.07 13.17
N GLY A 202 4.94 28.58 13.49
CA GLY A 202 4.21 28.98 14.69
C GLY A 202 4.90 28.53 15.97
N MET A 203 5.42 27.30 16.02
CA MET A 203 6.16 26.79 17.16
C MET A 203 7.44 27.59 17.44
N LEU A 204 8.20 27.95 16.39
CA LEU A 204 9.36 28.84 16.54
C LEU A 204 8.96 30.20 17.15
N LYS A 205 7.81 30.76 16.75
CA LYS A 205 7.29 32.02 17.33
C LYS A 205 6.85 31.87 18.79
N PHE A 206 6.48 30.67 19.24
CA PHE A 206 6.22 30.38 20.64
C PHE A 206 7.51 30.20 21.47
N GLY A 207 8.68 30.32 20.85
CA GLY A 207 9.97 30.14 21.50
C GLY A 207 10.42 28.68 21.59
N VAL A 208 9.78 27.76 20.87
CA VAL A 208 10.23 26.36 20.82
C VAL A 208 11.54 26.29 20.02
N PRO A 209 12.61 25.69 20.56
CA PRO A 209 13.89 25.59 19.86
C PRO A 209 13.81 24.79 18.56
N GLU A 210 14.59 25.18 17.56
CA GLU A 210 14.53 24.57 16.22
C GLU A 210 14.85 23.07 16.23
N ASP A 211 15.83 22.65 17.03
CA ASP A 211 16.30 21.27 17.14
C ASP A 211 15.33 20.36 17.91
N VAL A 212 14.27 20.93 18.49
CA VAL A 212 13.17 20.18 19.11
C VAL A 212 12.13 19.77 18.07
N LEU A 213 11.99 20.52 16.97
CA LEU A 213 10.93 20.33 15.97
C LEU A 213 11.28 19.23 14.95
N GLU A 214 10.29 18.40 14.59
CA GLU A 214 10.45 17.31 13.63
C GLU A 214 9.76 17.64 12.29
N LYS A 215 10.56 17.97 11.27
CA LYS A 215 10.08 18.34 9.93
C LYS A 215 9.41 17.20 9.15
N THR A 216 9.33 15.99 9.68
CA THR A 216 8.69 14.84 9.01
C THR A 216 7.34 14.46 9.62
N ASN A 217 6.92 15.11 10.70
CA ASN A 217 5.67 14.82 11.38
C ASN A 217 4.82 16.12 11.51
N PRO A 218 3.54 16.12 11.09
CA PRO A 218 2.67 17.31 11.12
C PRO A 218 2.48 17.96 12.50
N LEU A 219 2.85 17.26 13.58
CA LEU A 219 2.81 17.72 14.97
C LEU A 219 4.10 17.41 15.75
N GLY A 220 5.16 17.01 15.05
CA GLY A 220 6.31 16.43 15.73
C GLY A 220 7.16 17.49 16.40
N TYR A 221 7.26 17.40 17.72
CA TYR A 221 8.29 18.05 18.51
C TYR A 221 8.65 17.16 19.69
N SER A 222 9.92 17.19 20.09
CA SER A 222 10.45 16.25 21.08
C SER A 222 10.29 16.79 22.50
N PHE A 223 9.34 16.23 23.25
CA PHE A 223 9.20 16.44 24.70
C PHE A 223 10.53 16.21 25.44
N ILE A 224 11.22 15.12 25.07
CA ILE A 224 12.50 14.73 25.70
C ILE A 224 13.54 15.83 25.49
N ARG A 225 13.66 16.38 24.28
CA ARG A 225 14.62 17.47 24.02
C ARG A 225 14.25 18.76 24.74
N LEU A 226 12.96 19.09 24.87
CA LEU A 226 12.52 20.24 25.68
C LEU A 226 12.99 20.10 27.14
N LYS A 227 12.78 18.91 27.73
CA LYS A 227 13.09 18.66 29.14
C LYS A 227 14.59 18.48 29.41
N GLU A 228 15.24 17.59 28.67
CA GLU A 228 16.62 17.17 28.97
C GLU A 228 17.67 18.13 28.42
N LYS A 229 17.45 18.70 27.24
CA LYS A 229 18.44 19.56 26.57
C LYS A 229 18.20 21.05 26.81
N HIS A 230 16.94 21.47 26.78
CA HIS A 230 16.56 22.88 26.92
C HIS A 230 16.02 23.22 28.31
N HIS A 231 16.00 22.24 29.22
CA HIS A 231 15.66 22.41 30.64
C HIS A 231 14.29 23.08 30.88
N TYR A 232 13.32 22.82 30.02
CA TYR A 232 11.94 23.25 30.25
C TYR A 232 11.38 22.56 31.49
N SER A 233 10.77 23.34 32.37
CA SER A 233 9.95 22.82 33.48
C SER A 233 8.67 22.18 32.94
N ASP A 234 8.05 21.31 33.75
CA ASP A 234 6.80 20.65 33.35
C ASP A 234 5.69 21.69 33.01
N SER A 235 5.62 22.81 33.74
CA SER A 235 4.68 23.91 33.43
C SER A 235 4.95 24.59 32.09
N GLN A 236 6.22 24.76 31.70
CA GLN A 236 6.56 25.32 30.39
C GLN A 236 6.21 24.35 29.26
N ILE A 237 6.38 23.05 29.50
CA ILE A 237 6.01 22.03 28.53
C ILE A 237 4.49 21.98 28.35
N ASP A 238 3.71 22.05 29.45
CA ASP A 238 2.25 22.13 29.37
C ASP A 238 1.78 23.36 28.60
N GLU A 239 2.42 24.51 28.79
CA GLU A 239 2.12 25.71 28.03
C GLU A 239 2.40 25.53 26.53
N VAL A 240 3.52 24.89 26.18
CA VAL A 240 3.85 24.55 24.77
C VAL A 240 2.78 23.61 24.19
N ASN A 241 2.36 22.58 24.92
CA ASN A 241 1.33 21.64 24.46
C ASN A 241 0.00 22.35 24.15
N ILE A 242 -0.47 23.22 25.07
CA ILE A 242 -1.71 23.98 24.87
C ILE A 242 -1.62 24.87 23.63
N LYS A 243 -0.49 25.56 23.45
CA LYS A 243 -0.23 26.44 22.30
C LYS A 243 -0.15 25.65 21.00
N ALA A 244 0.54 24.51 21.00
CA ALA A 244 0.65 23.61 19.86
C ALA A 244 -0.71 23.08 19.42
N ASP A 245 -1.52 22.56 20.36
CA ASP A 245 -2.86 22.05 20.08
C ASP A 245 -3.78 23.13 19.51
N ALA A 246 -3.77 24.33 20.11
CA ALA A 246 -4.55 25.45 19.61
C ALA A 246 -4.13 25.86 18.19
N LEU A 247 -2.82 25.89 17.92
CA LEU A 247 -2.27 26.20 16.59
C LEU A 247 -2.69 25.14 15.56
N PHE A 248 -2.51 23.87 15.87
CA PHE A 248 -2.85 22.77 14.97
C PHE A 248 -4.34 22.75 14.66
N ASN A 249 -5.20 22.87 15.68
CA ASN A 249 -6.65 22.92 15.48
C ASN A 249 -7.06 24.09 14.57
N ARG A 250 -6.44 25.26 14.75
CA ARG A 250 -6.68 26.42 13.86
C ARG A 250 -6.25 26.15 12.42
N LEU A 251 -5.08 25.56 12.20
CA LEU A 251 -4.58 25.23 10.87
C LEU A 251 -5.44 24.15 10.20
N ASN A 252 -5.82 23.10 10.93
CA ASN A 252 -6.65 22.02 10.43
C ASN A 252 -8.06 22.49 10.03
N ASN A 253 -8.60 23.46 10.77
CA ASN A 253 -9.90 24.09 10.48
C ASN A 253 -9.83 25.25 9.48
N SER A 254 -8.63 25.61 8.99
CA SER A 254 -8.49 26.66 7.98
C SER A 254 -9.10 26.22 6.65
N PRO A 255 -9.70 27.14 5.85
CA PRO A 255 -10.32 26.79 4.58
C PRO A 255 -9.39 25.99 3.65
N THR A 256 -9.96 25.01 2.95
CA THR A 256 -9.24 24.21 1.96
C THR A 256 -9.25 24.92 0.62
N LEU A 257 -8.06 25.16 0.08
CA LEU A 257 -7.87 25.87 -1.18
C LEU A 257 -7.72 24.89 -2.36
N GLU A 258 -7.41 23.64 -2.04
CA GLU A 258 -7.28 22.50 -2.94
C GLU A 258 -8.67 22.09 -3.45
N LYS A 259 -9.12 22.72 -4.53
CA LYS A 259 -10.38 22.39 -5.19
C LYS A 259 -10.12 21.54 -6.43
N LEU A 260 -11.07 20.65 -6.74
CA LEU A 260 -11.09 19.98 -8.03
C LEU A 260 -11.20 21.03 -9.14
N PRO A 261 -10.48 20.87 -10.25
CA PRO A 261 -10.65 21.73 -11.41
C PRO A 261 -12.09 21.62 -11.93
N LYS A 262 -12.80 22.76 -12.00
CA LYS A 262 -14.24 22.79 -12.33
C LYS A 262 -14.51 22.22 -13.72
N ASP A 263 -13.62 22.50 -14.66
CA ASP A 263 -13.76 22.12 -16.07
C ASP A 263 -13.57 20.61 -16.31
N ILE A 264 -13.09 19.86 -15.31
CA ILE A 264 -12.81 18.43 -15.41
C ILE A 264 -14.00 17.57 -14.92
N LEU A 265 -14.92 18.16 -14.14
CA LEU A 265 -16.07 17.43 -13.58
C LEU A 265 -17.15 17.09 -14.60
N ASP A 266 -17.19 17.79 -15.74
CA ASP A 266 -18.12 17.54 -16.84
C ASP A 266 -17.63 16.46 -17.81
N ILE A 267 -16.41 15.95 -17.61
CA ILE A 267 -15.87 14.82 -18.37
C ILE A 267 -16.54 13.54 -17.88
N SER A 268 -17.60 13.12 -18.59
CA SER A 268 -18.28 11.84 -18.40
C SER A 268 -17.38 10.67 -18.83
N ILE A 269 -16.36 10.34 -18.05
CA ILE A 269 -15.58 9.11 -18.23
C ILE A 269 -15.45 8.43 -16.87
N SER A 270 -16.52 7.76 -16.44
CA SER A 270 -16.44 6.75 -15.39
C SER A 270 -16.29 5.38 -16.07
N ASN A 271 -15.06 5.03 -16.45
CA ASN A 271 -14.79 3.68 -16.89
C ASN A 271 -14.54 2.81 -15.65
N LYS A 272 -15.36 1.78 -15.44
CA LYS A 272 -15.08 0.78 -14.41
C LYS A 272 -13.98 -0.16 -14.91
N PHE A 273 -13.21 -0.72 -14.00
CA PHE A 273 -12.37 -1.88 -14.31
C PHE A 273 -13.29 -3.07 -14.58
N LEU A 274 -13.22 -3.64 -15.78
CA LEU A 274 -14.12 -4.71 -16.24
C LEU A 274 -13.33 -5.95 -16.60
N CYS A 275 -13.68 -7.08 -15.97
CA CYS A 275 -13.16 -8.39 -16.34
C CYS A 275 -14.20 -9.14 -17.17
N ASN A 276 -13.76 -9.68 -18.31
CA ASN A 276 -14.55 -10.57 -19.15
C ASN A 276 -14.54 -12.00 -18.58
N VAL A 277 -15.66 -12.37 -17.96
CA VAL A 277 -15.84 -13.70 -17.35
C VAL A 277 -15.84 -14.85 -18.35
N ASN A 278 -16.11 -14.58 -19.64
CA ASN A 278 -16.10 -15.61 -20.69
C ASN A 278 -14.69 -16.07 -21.05
N LEU A 279 -13.66 -15.31 -20.67
CA LEU A 279 -12.25 -15.65 -20.87
C LEU A 279 -11.65 -16.39 -19.66
N ILE A 280 -12.45 -16.66 -18.61
CA ILE A 280 -11.99 -17.40 -17.45
C ILE A 280 -11.71 -18.85 -17.86
N PRO A 281 -10.53 -19.40 -17.50
CA PRO A 281 -10.17 -20.77 -17.83
C PRO A 281 -11.10 -21.76 -17.09
N THR A 282 -11.77 -22.64 -17.83
CA THR A 282 -12.53 -23.75 -17.24
C THR A 282 -11.58 -24.88 -16.85
N LYS A 283 -11.76 -25.48 -15.66
CA LYS A 283 -11.06 -26.72 -15.30
C LYS A 283 -11.40 -27.81 -16.33
N PRO A 284 -10.46 -28.67 -16.72
CA PRO A 284 -10.80 -29.84 -17.52
C PRO A 284 -11.76 -30.70 -16.71
N ILE A 285 -12.91 -31.02 -17.30
CA ILE A 285 -13.81 -32.04 -16.76
C ILE A 285 -13.03 -33.35 -16.86
N ILE A 286 -12.58 -33.87 -15.72
CA ILE A 286 -12.09 -35.25 -15.66
C ILE A 286 -13.33 -36.12 -15.89
N GLN A 287 -13.55 -36.54 -17.14
CA GLN A 287 -14.47 -37.62 -17.44
C GLN A 287 -13.86 -38.88 -16.81
N GLY A 288 -14.46 -39.32 -15.72
CA GLY A 288 -14.19 -40.64 -15.12
C GLY A 288 -14.88 -41.75 -15.90
#